data_AF-A0A8C3WZ94-F1
#
_entry.id   AF-A0A8C3WZ94-F1
#
_cell.length_a   1.000
_cell.length_b   1.000
_cell.length_c   1.000
_cell.angle_alpha   90.00
_cell.angle_beta   90.00
_cell.angle_gamma   90.00
#
_symmetry.space_group_name_H-M   'P 1'
#
loop_
_entity.id
_entity.type
_entity.pdbx_description
1 polymer ?
#
loop_
_entity_poly.entity_id
_entity_poly.type
_entity_poly.pdbx_seq_one_letter_code
_entity_poly.pdbx_strand_id
1 'polypeptide(L)'
;MASLRAERAAGGPRLPATRAGRPAALRLLLLLGAVLKPQESLAQHFPTPNYLNSEASLPTGKTLEDNYETNVQLCWQYYKIYMDSIEKDWCDWALISRPYSILQECLEQKAEEFKLGFPNPLAERIIFETHRIHFANCSLVQPTFSDPPEDVLLAMIMVPICLIPFLVTLVVWRSKDHEAQT
;
A
#
# COMPACT_ATOMS: atom_id res chain seq x y z
N MET A 1 24.64 58.57 -72.63
CA MET A 1 25.90 59.03 -72.02
C MET A 1 25.60 59.65 -70.67
N ALA A 2 26.51 59.44 -69.71
CA ALA A 2 26.61 60.09 -68.39
C ALA A 2 25.56 59.74 -67.31
N SER A 3 26.05 58.96 -66.35
CA SER A 3 25.64 58.88 -64.96
C SER A 3 25.94 60.19 -64.23
N LEU A 4 25.13 60.58 -63.24
CA LEU A 4 25.62 61.24 -62.03
C LEU A 4 24.68 60.94 -60.84
N ARG A 5 25.32 60.95 -59.68
CA ARG A 5 25.04 60.31 -58.40
C ARG A 5 24.78 61.39 -57.34
N ALA A 6 24.05 61.02 -56.28
CA ALA A 6 24.01 61.55 -54.89
C ALA A 6 22.56 61.91 -54.46
N GLU A 7 22.06 61.66 -53.25
CA GLU A 7 22.63 61.14 -52.01
C GLU A 7 21.52 60.62 -51.05
N ARG A 8 21.98 59.81 -50.08
CA ARG A 8 21.49 59.44 -48.72
C ARG A 8 20.47 60.39 -48.04
N ALA A 9 19.71 60.05 -46.99
CA ALA A 9 19.40 58.86 -46.18
C ALA A 9 18.29 59.26 -45.15
N ALA A 10 17.63 58.25 -44.54
CA ALA A 10 16.98 58.20 -43.20
C ALA A 10 15.72 57.33 -43.34
N GLY A 11 15.50 56.21 -42.64
CA GLY A 11 15.85 55.85 -41.27
C GLY A 11 14.62 55.10 -40.73
N GLY A 12 14.51 53.80 -40.99
CA GLY A 12 13.41 52.94 -40.51
C GLY A 12 13.78 52.19 -39.23
N PRO A 13 12.87 51.99 -38.26
CA PRO A 13 13.23 51.44 -36.95
C PRO A 13 13.65 49.97 -37.03
N ARG A 14 14.70 49.62 -36.28
CA ARG A 14 15.14 48.24 -36.04
C ARG A 14 14.19 47.55 -35.07
N LEU A 15 13.61 46.43 -35.49
CA LEU A 15 12.87 45.51 -34.63
C LEU A 15 13.85 44.83 -33.64
N PRO A 16 13.50 44.71 -32.34
CA PRO A 16 14.33 43.99 -31.39
C PRO A 16 14.22 42.49 -31.64
N ALA A 17 15.36 41.85 -31.85
CA ALA A 17 15.47 40.40 -31.85
C ALA A 17 15.31 39.89 -30.40
N THR A 18 14.14 39.38 -30.05
CA THR A 18 13.96 38.64 -28.80
C THR A 18 14.57 37.25 -28.94
N ARG A 19 15.69 37.06 -28.23
CA ARG A 19 16.35 35.79 -27.98
C ARG A 19 15.33 34.81 -27.39
N ALA A 20 14.89 33.83 -28.19
CA ALA A 20 14.05 32.74 -27.72
C ALA A 20 14.78 31.99 -26.60
N GLY A 21 14.24 32.10 -25.38
CA GLY A 21 14.69 31.33 -24.23
C GLY A 21 14.57 29.83 -24.53
N ARG A 22 15.63 29.09 -24.19
CA ARG A 22 15.74 27.64 -24.33
C ARG A 22 14.50 26.89 -23.78
N PRO A 23 14.12 25.75 -24.36
CA PRO A 23 12.96 24.96 -23.96
C PRO A 23 13.25 24.19 -22.66
N ALA A 24 13.31 24.90 -21.53
CA ALA A 24 13.47 24.26 -20.22
C ALA A 24 12.13 23.71 -19.70
N ALA A 25 11.02 24.42 -19.95
CA ALA A 25 9.68 23.97 -19.57
C ALA A 25 9.26 22.67 -20.28
N LEU A 26 9.67 22.51 -21.55
CA LEU A 26 9.40 21.31 -22.35
C LEU A 26 10.20 20.09 -21.85
N ARG A 27 11.43 20.31 -21.33
CA ARG A 27 12.20 19.25 -20.67
C ARG A 27 11.65 18.88 -19.29
N LEU A 28 11.10 19.85 -18.55
CA LEU A 28 10.48 19.58 -17.25
C LEU A 28 9.16 18.79 -17.39
N LEU A 29 8.35 19.10 -18.40
CA LEU A 29 7.13 18.35 -18.73
C LEU A 29 7.44 16.90 -19.18
N LEU A 30 8.51 16.70 -19.93
CA LEU A 30 8.99 15.35 -20.31
C LEU A 30 9.46 14.53 -19.09
N LEU A 31 10.05 15.18 -18.09
CA LEU A 31 10.47 14.51 -16.85
C LEU A 31 9.26 14.15 -15.96
N LEU A 32 8.26 15.03 -15.85
CA LEU A 32 7.01 14.74 -15.12
C LEU A 32 6.18 13.64 -15.79
N GLY A 33 6.12 13.60 -17.12
CA GLY A 33 5.44 12.54 -17.88
C GLY A 33 6.11 11.16 -17.79
N ALA A 34 7.41 11.11 -17.47
CA ALA A 34 8.14 9.84 -17.29
C ALA A 34 7.96 9.22 -15.89
N VAL A 35 7.54 10.02 -14.89
CA VAL A 35 7.32 9.57 -13.50
C VAL A 35 5.91 9.02 -13.29
N LEU A 36 4.94 9.39 -14.13
CA LEU A 36 3.56 8.91 -14.08
C LEU A 36 3.31 7.82 -15.15
N LYS A 37 4.06 6.72 -15.07
CA LYS A 37 3.66 5.48 -15.74
C LYS A 37 2.98 4.61 -14.69
N PRO A 38 1.70 4.21 -14.89
CA PRO A 38 1.08 3.19 -14.05
C PRO A 38 1.94 1.93 -14.11
N GLN A 39 2.45 1.49 -12.96
CA GLN A 39 2.94 0.13 -12.79
C GLN A 39 1.71 -0.77 -12.85
N GLU A 40 1.41 -1.28 -14.05
CA GLU A 40 0.59 -2.47 -14.19
C GLU A 40 1.32 -3.60 -13.46
N SER A 41 0.87 -3.87 -12.23
CA SER A 41 1.26 -5.05 -11.48
C SER A 41 0.77 -6.27 -12.24
N LEU A 42 1.65 -6.81 -13.09
CA LEU A 42 1.45 -8.11 -13.71
C LEU A 42 1.58 -9.15 -12.59
N ALA A 43 0.47 -9.80 -12.23
CA ALA A 43 0.49 -11.00 -11.41
C ALA A 43 1.43 -12.02 -12.07
N GLN A 44 2.62 -12.21 -11.52
CA GLN A 44 3.52 -13.27 -11.94
C GLN A 44 2.91 -14.60 -11.53
N HIS A 45 2.31 -15.28 -12.50
CA HIS A 45 2.10 -16.71 -12.45
C HIS A 45 3.50 -17.35 -12.43
N PHE A 46 3.95 -17.81 -11.26
CA PHE A 46 5.21 -18.54 -11.15
C PHE A 46 5.09 -19.88 -11.89
N PRO A 47 5.96 -20.19 -12.86
CA PRO A 47 6.05 -21.53 -13.43
C PRO A 47 6.76 -22.42 -12.40
N THR A 48 6.10 -23.51 -12.05
CA THR A 48 6.62 -24.62 -11.26
C THR A 48 7.95 -25.12 -11.83
N PRO A 49 9.05 -25.17 -11.05
CA PRO A 49 10.19 -26.00 -11.40
C PRO A 49 9.88 -27.45 -11.00
N ASN A 50 9.76 -28.32 -12.00
CA ASN A 50 9.75 -29.77 -11.80
C ASN A 50 11.00 -30.21 -11.02
N TYR A 51 10.82 -30.62 -9.77
CA TYR A 51 11.80 -31.38 -8.99
C TYR A 51 11.14 -32.68 -8.51
N LEU A 52 10.92 -33.62 -9.43
CA LEU A 52 11.39 -34.98 -9.14
C LEU A 52 12.91 -34.89 -9.39
N ASN A 53 13.79 -35.17 -8.44
CA ASN A 53 14.09 -36.50 -7.93
C ASN A 53 14.76 -36.37 -6.56
N SER A 54 14.21 -37.01 -5.54
CA SER A 54 14.95 -37.48 -4.36
C SER A 54 14.25 -38.73 -3.89
N GLU A 55 14.71 -39.88 -4.38
CA GLU A 55 14.38 -41.18 -3.81
C GLU A 55 14.98 -41.24 -2.39
N ALA A 56 14.19 -40.82 -1.41
CA ALA A 56 14.37 -41.19 -0.02
C ALA A 56 13.09 -41.92 0.39
N SER A 57 13.12 -43.25 0.24
CA SER A 57 12.27 -44.25 0.87
C SER A 57 10.98 -43.71 1.53
N LEU A 58 9.91 -43.67 0.73
CA LEU A 58 8.55 -43.31 1.13
C LEU A 58 8.01 -44.31 2.18
N PRO A 59 7.73 -43.88 3.43
CA PRO A 59 6.74 -44.55 4.24
C PRO A 59 5.37 -44.06 3.74
N THR A 60 4.68 -44.93 2.99
CA THR A 60 3.22 -44.93 2.76
C THR A 60 2.54 -43.54 2.80
N GLY A 61 2.36 -42.89 1.65
CA GLY A 61 1.60 -41.63 1.49
C GLY A 61 0.08 -41.72 1.76
N LYS A 62 -0.34 -42.69 2.58
CA LYS A 62 -1.63 -42.69 3.27
C LYS A 62 -1.42 -42.45 4.77
N THR A 63 -0.42 -43.09 5.37
CA THR A 63 -0.12 -42.92 6.79
C THR A 63 0.45 -41.54 7.12
N LEU A 64 1.13 -40.88 6.17
CA LEU A 64 1.64 -39.52 6.35
C LEU A 64 0.49 -38.50 6.34
N GLU A 65 -0.40 -38.58 5.35
CA GLU A 65 -1.63 -37.79 5.25
C GLU A 65 -2.57 -38.03 6.44
N ASP A 66 -2.82 -39.29 6.83
CA ASP A 66 -3.66 -39.63 7.99
C ASP A 66 -3.07 -39.07 9.30
N ASN A 67 -1.74 -39.05 9.42
CA ASN A 67 -1.04 -38.49 10.57
C ASN A 67 -1.09 -36.95 10.56
N TYR A 68 -0.97 -36.32 9.39
CA TYR A 68 -1.12 -34.86 9.26
C TYR A 68 -2.53 -34.41 9.65
N GLU A 69 -3.56 -35.09 9.12
CA GLU A 69 -4.96 -34.78 9.42
C GLU A 69 -5.23 -34.88 10.93
N THR A 70 -4.77 -35.96 11.57
CA THR A 70 -4.91 -36.13 13.01
C THR A 70 -4.25 -34.99 13.79
N ASN A 71 -3.06 -34.55 13.37
CA ASN A 71 -2.31 -33.47 14.05
C ASN A 71 -3.02 -32.11 13.94
N VAL A 72 -3.53 -31.75 12.77
CA VAL A 72 -4.27 -30.49 12.61
C VAL A 72 -5.64 -30.52 13.29
N GLN A 73 -6.29 -31.70 13.35
CA GLN A 73 -7.51 -31.88 14.13
C GLN A 73 -7.26 -31.63 15.62
N LEU A 74 -6.11 -32.07 16.17
CA LEU A 74 -5.72 -31.75 17.55
C LEU A 74 -5.58 -30.24 17.78
N CYS A 75 -4.93 -29.51 16.86
CA CYS A 75 -4.86 -28.04 16.93
C CYS A 75 -6.26 -27.42 17.06
N TRP A 76 -7.20 -27.88 16.24
CA TRP A 76 -8.57 -27.37 16.24
C TRP A 76 -9.35 -27.75 17.51
N GLN A 77 -9.15 -28.95 18.05
CA GLN A 77 -9.77 -29.37 19.31
C GLN A 77 -9.30 -28.52 20.49
N TYR A 78 -7.99 -28.23 20.58
CA TYR A 78 -7.47 -27.33 21.62
C TYR A 78 -8.06 -25.92 21.51
N TYR A 79 -8.18 -25.41 20.29
CA TYR A 79 -8.85 -24.14 20.04
C TYR A 79 -10.32 -24.15 20.51
N LYS A 80 -11.09 -25.20 20.18
CA LYS A 80 -12.49 -25.32 20.60
C LYS A 80 -12.65 -25.33 22.11
N ILE A 81 -11.83 -26.09 22.83
CA ILE A 81 -11.85 -26.13 24.30
C ILE A 81 -11.72 -24.72 24.90
N TYR A 82 -10.84 -23.89 24.31
CA TYR A 82 -10.71 -22.51 24.75
C TYR A 82 -11.95 -21.67 24.37
N MET A 83 -12.40 -21.77 23.13
CA MET A 83 -13.55 -21.00 22.62
C MET A 83 -14.86 -21.33 23.33
N ASP A 84 -15.07 -22.57 23.77
CA ASP A 84 -16.24 -23.00 24.53
C ASP A 84 -16.35 -22.26 25.86
N SER A 85 -15.21 -21.85 26.46
CA SER A 85 -15.21 -21.09 27.71
C SER A 85 -15.59 -19.61 27.55
N ILE A 86 -15.58 -19.09 26.32
CA ILE A 86 -15.83 -17.68 26.00
C ILE A 86 -16.95 -17.50 24.95
N GLU A 87 -17.93 -18.41 24.94
CA GLU A 87 -19.03 -18.42 23.96
C GLU A 87 -19.75 -17.06 23.79
N LYS A 88 -19.94 -16.35 24.89
CA LYS A 88 -20.62 -15.04 24.90
C LYS A 88 -19.80 -13.92 24.24
N ASP A 89 -18.50 -14.10 24.17
CA ASP A 89 -17.52 -13.08 23.78
C ASP A 89 -16.84 -13.41 22.44
N TRP A 90 -17.38 -14.35 21.66
CA TRP A 90 -16.82 -14.75 20.35
C TRP A 90 -16.62 -13.59 19.37
N CYS A 91 -17.41 -12.51 19.50
CA CYS A 91 -17.29 -11.34 18.63
C CYS A 91 -16.34 -10.26 19.15
N ASP A 92 -15.70 -10.46 20.30
CA ASP A 92 -14.67 -9.54 20.81
C ASP A 92 -13.27 -9.98 20.36
N TRP A 93 -12.74 -9.29 19.35
CA TRP A 93 -11.40 -9.55 18.81
C TRP A 93 -10.30 -9.48 19.89
N ALA A 94 -10.44 -8.61 20.90
CA ALA A 94 -9.43 -8.51 21.96
C ALA A 94 -9.31 -9.82 22.75
N LEU A 95 -10.42 -10.54 22.92
CA LEU A 95 -10.47 -11.82 23.63
C LEU A 95 -10.10 -13.00 22.70
N ILE A 96 -10.60 -13.02 21.46
CA ILE A 96 -10.40 -14.14 20.55
C ILE A 96 -9.07 -14.11 19.77
N SER A 97 -8.39 -12.96 19.70
CA SER A 97 -7.15 -12.83 18.91
C SER A 97 -6.07 -13.82 19.34
N ARG A 98 -5.90 -14.05 20.64
CA ARG A 98 -4.91 -14.99 21.17
C ARG A 98 -5.20 -16.46 20.79
N PRO A 99 -6.36 -17.05 21.12
CA PRO A 99 -6.64 -18.44 20.74
C PRO A 99 -6.66 -18.63 19.22
N TYR A 100 -7.12 -17.64 18.45
CA TYR A 100 -7.10 -17.71 17.00
C TYR A 100 -5.68 -17.73 16.44
N SER A 101 -4.77 -16.88 16.95
CA SER A 101 -3.35 -16.91 16.57
C SER A 101 -2.69 -18.24 16.94
N ILE A 102 -2.99 -18.81 18.11
CA ILE A 102 -2.48 -20.12 18.52
C ILE A 102 -2.95 -21.22 17.57
N LEU A 103 -4.22 -21.18 17.13
CA LEU A 103 -4.72 -22.11 16.11
C LEU A 103 -3.93 -21.98 14.81
N GLN A 104 -3.75 -20.75 14.31
CA GLN A 104 -3.03 -20.50 13.08
C GLN A 104 -1.57 -20.97 13.16
N GLU A 105 -0.87 -20.63 14.25
CA GLU A 105 0.51 -21.06 14.51
C GLU A 105 0.62 -22.58 14.58
N CYS A 106 -0.31 -23.26 15.26
CA CYS A 106 -0.34 -24.72 15.31
C CYS A 106 -0.52 -25.34 13.92
N LEU A 107 -1.41 -24.79 13.08
CA LEU A 107 -1.60 -25.27 11.71
C LEU A 107 -0.36 -25.06 10.83
N GLU A 108 0.30 -23.91 10.97
CA GLU A 108 1.55 -23.59 10.27
C GLU A 108 2.69 -24.53 10.70
N GLN A 109 2.88 -24.71 12.01
CA GLN A 109 3.89 -25.61 12.56
C GLN A 109 3.65 -27.06 12.10
N LYS A 110 2.40 -27.54 12.12
CA LYS A 110 2.07 -28.88 11.61
C LYS A 110 2.29 -29.00 10.11
N ALA A 111 2.06 -27.96 9.32
CA ALA A 111 2.42 -28.00 7.90
C ALA A 111 3.94 -28.13 7.74
N GLU A 112 4.73 -27.36 8.48
CA GLU A 112 6.20 -27.41 8.44
C GLU A 112 6.77 -28.77 8.87
N GLU A 113 6.28 -29.33 9.99
CA GLU A 113 6.68 -30.66 10.52
C GLU A 113 6.50 -31.76 9.47
N PHE A 114 5.45 -31.66 8.64
CA PHE A 114 5.10 -32.62 7.59
C PHE A 114 5.62 -32.23 6.20
N LYS A 115 6.44 -31.17 6.10
CA LYS A 115 7.00 -30.66 4.83
C LYS A 115 5.93 -30.22 3.82
N LEU A 116 4.79 -29.75 4.31
CA LEU A 116 3.69 -29.20 3.52
C LEU A 116 3.77 -27.66 3.49
N GLY A 117 3.24 -27.05 2.43
CA GLY A 117 3.07 -25.60 2.35
C GLY A 117 1.95 -25.10 3.28
N PHE A 118 2.08 -23.86 3.74
CA PHE A 118 1.02 -23.12 4.40
C PHE A 118 0.71 -21.83 3.62
N PRO A 119 -0.55 -21.50 3.34
CA PRO A 119 -1.76 -22.29 3.63
C PRO A 119 -1.88 -23.54 2.73
N ASN A 120 -2.69 -24.50 3.17
CA ASN A 120 -3.06 -25.70 2.39
C ASN A 120 -4.57 -26.01 2.56
N PRO A 121 -5.16 -26.88 1.72
CA PRO A 121 -6.61 -27.09 1.71
C PRO A 121 -7.20 -27.58 3.04
N LEU A 122 -6.44 -28.32 3.85
CA LEU A 122 -6.92 -28.82 5.13
C LEU A 122 -6.91 -27.71 6.19
N ALA A 123 -5.84 -26.91 6.25
CA ALA A 123 -5.78 -25.73 7.10
C ALA A 123 -6.88 -24.72 6.74
N GLU A 124 -7.10 -24.47 5.44
CA GLU A 124 -8.16 -23.59 4.95
C GLU A 124 -9.55 -24.06 5.38
N ARG A 125 -9.84 -25.37 5.29
CA ARG A 125 -11.09 -25.95 5.78
C ARG A 125 -11.29 -25.73 7.28
N ILE A 126 -10.25 -25.93 8.09
CA ILE A 126 -10.30 -25.71 9.54
C ILE A 126 -10.61 -24.25 9.84
N ILE A 127 -9.92 -23.31 9.17
CA ILE A 127 -10.15 -21.88 9.35
C ILE A 127 -11.59 -21.52 8.95
N PHE A 128 -12.08 -21.98 7.79
CA PHE A 128 -13.46 -21.72 7.40
C PHE A 128 -14.49 -22.27 8.38
N GLU A 129 -14.32 -23.49 8.86
CA GLU A 129 -15.26 -24.07 9.82
C GLU A 129 -15.21 -23.35 11.17
N THR A 130 -14.02 -22.89 11.60
CA THR A 130 -13.87 -22.01 12.76
C THR A 130 -14.69 -20.73 12.61
N HIS A 131 -14.59 -20.05 11.46
CA HIS A 131 -15.39 -18.84 11.18
C HIS A 131 -16.88 -19.13 11.16
N ARG A 132 -17.28 -20.24 10.54
CA ARG A 132 -18.69 -20.65 10.43
C ARG A 132 -19.33 -20.99 11.78
N ILE A 133 -18.57 -21.60 12.69
CA ILE A 133 -19.08 -22.00 14.02
C ILE A 133 -19.08 -20.81 14.98
N HIS A 134 -17.95 -20.12 15.12
CA HIS A 134 -17.76 -19.15 16.20
C HIS A 134 -18.12 -17.71 15.77
N PHE A 135 -18.02 -17.39 14.49
CA PHE A 135 -18.12 -15.99 14.01
C PHE A 135 -19.29 -15.72 13.05
N ALA A 136 -20.14 -16.71 12.77
CA ALA A 136 -21.26 -16.57 11.83
C ALA A 136 -22.25 -15.45 12.18
N ASN A 137 -22.39 -15.13 13.47
CA ASN A 137 -23.30 -14.10 13.97
C ASN A 137 -22.58 -12.80 14.38
N CYS A 138 -21.28 -12.68 14.10
CA CYS A 138 -20.53 -11.48 14.42
C CYS A 138 -20.71 -10.43 13.32
N SER A 139 -21.18 -9.24 13.70
CA SER A 139 -21.19 -8.09 12.80
C SER A 139 -19.80 -7.46 12.79
N LEU A 140 -19.19 -7.37 11.61
CA LEU A 140 -17.98 -6.58 11.45
C LEU A 140 -18.37 -5.10 11.56
N VAL A 141 -18.13 -4.47 12.71
CA VAL A 141 -18.10 -3.00 12.77
C VAL A 141 -16.80 -2.59 12.12
N GLN A 142 -16.79 -2.54 10.79
CA GLN A 142 -15.63 -2.05 10.05
C GLN A 142 -15.45 -0.60 10.46
N PRO A 143 -14.33 -0.22 11.12
CA PRO A 143 -13.95 1.18 11.13
C PRO A 143 -13.86 1.54 9.65
N THR A 144 -14.62 2.54 9.21
CA THR A 144 -14.49 3.06 7.86
C THR A 144 -13.09 3.68 7.76
N PHE A 145 -12.09 2.85 7.46
CA PHE A 145 -10.81 3.25 6.90
C PHE A 145 -11.05 3.67 5.45
N SER A 146 -11.94 4.64 5.31
CA SER A 146 -12.23 5.32 4.07
C SER A 146 -11.51 6.63 4.15
N ASP A 147 -10.92 7.03 3.03
CA ASP A 147 -10.40 8.37 2.91
C ASP A 147 -11.52 9.38 3.22
N PRO A 148 -11.20 10.50 3.89
CA PRO A 148 -12.19 11.55 4.10
C PRO A 148 -12.71 12.03 2.73
N PRO A 149 -13.94 12.55 2.67
CA PRO A 149 -14.48 13.15 1.45
C PRO A 149 -13.48 14.13 0.81
N GLU A 150 -13.43 14.16 -0.53
CA GLU A 150 -12.41 14.90 -1.29
C GLU A 150 -12.33 16.39 -0.92
N ASP A 151 -13.48 17.00 -0.62
CA ASP A 151 -13.60 18.38 -0.18
C ASP A 151 -12.98 18.62 1.22
N VAL A 152 -13.18 17.68 2.15
CA VAL A 152 -12.58 17.73 3.49
C VAL A 152 -11.08 17.52 3.41
N LEU A 153 -10.63 16.54 2.61
CA LEU A 153 -9.21 16.30 2.37
C LEU A 153 -8.53 17.53 1.77
N LEU A 154 -9.15 18.14 0.75
CA LEU A 154 -8.66 19.35 0.13
C LEU A 154 -8.58 20.51 1.13
N ALA A 155 -9.60 20.69 1.97
CA ALA A 155 -9.58 21.70 3.02
C ALA A 155 -8.41 21.47 3.99
N MET A 156 -8.18 20.24 4.45
CA MET A 156 -7.06 19.90 5.33
C MET A 156 -5.69 20.17 4.68
N ILE A 157 -5.58 20.10 3.36
CA ILE A 157 -4.35 20.42 2.61
C ILE A 157 -4.20 21.94 2.42
N MET A 158 -5.29 22.64 2.05
CA MET A 158 -5.24 24.08 1.77
C MET A 158 -5.02 24.92 3.02
N VAL A 159 -5.57 24.51 4.16
CA VAL A 159 -5.42 25.22 5.45
C VAL A 159 -3.94 25.44 5.82
N PRO A 160 -3.06 24.43 5.93
CA PRO A 160 -1.65 24.65 6.24
C PRO A 160 -0.91 25.43 5.14
N ILE A 161 -1.26 25.22 3.86
CA ILE A 161 -0.65 25.95 2.74
C ILE A 161 -0.93 27.46 2.85
N CYS A 162 -2.12 27.86 3.31
CA CYS A 162 -2.47 29.27 3.46
C CYS A 162 -2.04 29.85 4.82
N LEU A 163 -2.18 29.09 5.90
CA LEU A 163 -1.87 29.57 7.25
C LEU A 163 -0.38 29.79 7.49
N ILE A 164 0.49 28.91 6.99
CA ILE A 164 1.94 29.02 7.19
C ILE A 164 2.50 30.34 6.62
N PRO A 165 2.32 30.68 5.33
CA PRO A 165 2.83 31.94 4.79
C PRO A 165 2.16 33.16 5.45
N PHE A 166 0.88 33.07 5.80
CA PHE A 166 0.19 34.13 6.53
C PHE A 166 0.88 34.42 7.87
N LEU A 167 1.10 33.39 8.69
CA LEU A 167 1.78 33.52 9.97
C LEU A 167 3.22 34.03 9.81
N VAL A 168 3.97 33.53 8.81
CA VAL A 168 5.34 33.99 8.52
C VAL A 168 5.35 35.49 8.19
N THR A 169 4.44 35.96 7.32
CA THR A 169 4.36 37.38 6.98
C THR A 169 3.98 38.24 8.19
N LEU A 170 3.08 37.77 9.05
CA LEU A 170 2.73 38.45 10.29
C LEU A 170 3.92 38.56 11.25
N VAL A 171 4.70 37.49 11.41
CA VAL A 171 5.90 37.49 12.27
C VAL A 171 6.94 38.46 11.73
N VAL A 172 7.23 38.43 10.44
CA VAL A 172 8.19 39.34 9.79
C VAL A 172 7.74 40.80 9.89
N TRP A 173 6.44 41.05 9.73
CA TRP A 173 5.91 42.40 9.88
C TRP A 173 6.05 42.88 11.33
N ARG A 174 5.63 42.08 12.31
CA ARG A 174 5.77 42.42 13.73
C ARG A 174 7.22 42.58 14.18
N SER A 175 8.16 41.79 13.65
CA SER A 175 9.57 41.94 13.98
C SER A 175 10.14 43.25 13.41
N LYS A 176 9.71 43.66 12.21
CA LYS A 176 10.14 44.92 11.59
C LYS A 176 9.59 46.16 12.30
N ASP A 177 8.34 46.12 12.78
CA ASP A 177 7.75 47.23 13.53
C ASP A 177 8.45 47.45 14.88
N HIS A 178 9.01 46.40 15.48
CA HIS A 178 9.75 46.46 16.74
C HIS A 178 11.18 47.04 16.57
N GLU A 179 11.80 46.91 15.39
CA GLU A 179 13.11 47.52 15.11
C GLU A 179 13.02 49.02 14.79
N ALA A 180 11.89 49.49 14.27
CA ALA A 180 11.65 50.91 13.96
C ALA A 180 11.32 51.78 15.20
N GLN A 181 11.19 51.17 16.38
CA GLN A 181 10.88 51.84 17.66
C GLN A 181 12.06 51.92 18.65
N THR A 182 13.25 51.48 18.24
CA THR A 182 14.54 51.69 18.92
C THR A 182 15.41 52.64 18.11
#